data_AF-A0A401V1M8-F1
#
_entry.id   AF-A0A401V1M8-F1
#
_cell.length_a   1.000
_cell.length_b   1.000
_cell.length_c   1.000
_cell.angle_alpha   90.00
_cell.angle_beta   90.00
_cell.angle_gamma   90.00
#
_symmetry.space_group_name_H-M   'P 1'
#
loop_
_entity.id
_entity.type
_entity.pdbx_description
1 polymer ?
#
loop_
_entity_poly.entity_id
_entity_poly.type
_entity_poly.pdbx_seq_one_letter_code
_entity_poly.pdbx_strand_id
1 'polypeptide(L)'
;MTRKTRGRIEFEADDGTTMRYDRHPNGGGLVSPGAQVHEEASVAATAYVESGARVGPGARIGTASWVDRNVQVGPDVVVGSTVHLRPGTRVGARARIGSRARLGADVVVEAGAHVEQDAIVPDGSVVGRHAARREAA
;
A
#
# COMPACT_ATOMS: atom_id res chain seq x y z
N MET A 1 -17.32 26.71 2.30
CA MET A 1 -16.12 26.87 3.16
C MET A 1 -16.00 25.62 4.03
N THR A 2 -15.12 24.68 3.67
CA THR A 2 -14.98 23.43 4.44
C THR A 2 -13.58 23.38 5.01
N ARG A 3 -13.44 23.90 6.22
CA ARG A 3 -12.20 23.80 7.01
C ARG A 3 -12.14 22.36 7.54
N LYS A 4 -11.56 21.44 6.76
CA LYS A 4 -11.30 20.06 7.20
C LYS A 4 -10.15 20.13 8.21
N THR A 5 -10.48 20.12 9.50
CA THR A 5 -9.53 20.14 10.61
C THR A 5 -8.59 18.94 10.48
N ARG A 6 -7.30 19.22 10.22
CA ARG A 6 -6.24 18.21 10.08
C ARG A 6 -6.06 17.48 11.41
N GLY A 7 -6.45 16.22 11.45
CA GLY A 7 -6.04 15.30 12.51
C GLY A 7 -4.59 14.90 12.28
N ARG A 8 -3.65 15.77 12.67
CA ARG A 8 -2.21 15.51 12.62
C ARG A 8 -1.86 14.56 13.76
N ILE A 9 -1.14 13.48 13.46
CA ILE A 9 -0.58 12.58 14.48
C ILE A 9 0.93 12.68 14.44
N GLU A 10 1.54 12.83 15.61
CA GLU A 10 2.98 12.87 15.77
C GLU A 10 3.41 11.60 16.51
N PHE A 11 4.38 10.89 15.94
CA PHE A 11 5.02 9.74 16.55
C PHE A 11 6.49 10.08 16.78
N GLU A 12 7.00 9.84 17.97
CA GLU A 12 8.42 9.93 18.26
C GLU A 12 9.03 8.53 18.06
N ALA A 13 9.99 8.41 17.15
CA ALA A 13 10.78 7.19 17.01
C ALA A 13 11.79 7.08 18.15
N ASP A 14 12.28 5.87 18.41
CA ASP A 14 13.28 5.61 19.47
C ASP A 14 14.60 6.39 19.28
N ASP A 15 14.86 6.91 18.07
CA ASP A 15 15.99 7.78 17.75
C ASP A 15 15.73 9.28 18.00
N GLY A 16 14.57 9.62 18.58
CA GLY A 16 14.14 10.99 18.86
C GLY A 16 13.51 11.71 17.65
N THR A 17 13.36 11.04 16.50
CA THR A 17 12.76 11.65 15.31
C THR A 17 11.25 11.76 15.47
N THR A 18 10.72 12.99 15.43
CA THR A 18 9.28 13.21 15.35
C THR A 18 8.77 13.02 13.93
N MET A 19 8.09 11.92 13.66
CA MET A 19 7.37 11.66 12.42
C MET A 19 5.94 12.21 12.50
N ARG A 20 5.59 13.08 11.56
CA ARG A 20 4.23 13.63 11.43
C ARG A 20 3.48 12.86 10.37
N TYR A 21 2.21 12.57 10.61
CA TYR A 21 1.30 11.98 9.62
C TYR A 21 0.01 12.79 9.55
N ASP A 22 -0.51 12.95 8.34
CA ASP A 22 -1.82 13.52 8.08
C ASP A 22 -2.81 12.41 7.75
N ARG A 23 -4.07 12.59 8.16
CA ARG A 23 -5.14 11.65 7.78
C ARG A 23 -5.57 11.87 6.33
N HIS A 24 -5.59 10.79 5.55
CA HIS A 24 -6.14 10.80 4.20
C HIS A 24 -7.65 11.12 4.23
N PRO A 25 -8.17 12.00 3.35
CA PRO A 25 -9.59 12.38 3.34
C PRO A 25 -10.54 11.20 3.12
N ASN A 26 -10.07 10.14 2.45
CA ASN A 26 -10.82 8.91 2.21
C ASN A 26 -10.22 7.77 3.05
N GLY A 27 -11.02 7.27 3.99
CA GLY A 27 -10.68 6.17 4.89
C GLY A 27 -9.91 6.57 6.15
N GLY A 28 -9.29 7.75 6.19
CA GLY A 28 -8.67 8.31 7.40
C GLY A 28 -7.30 7.73 7.76
N GLY A 29 -6.66 6.96 6.89
CA GLY A 29 -5.34 6.37 7.12
C GLY A 29 -4.23 7.40 7.23
N LEU A 30 -3.09 6.98 7.77
CA LEU A 30 -1.97 7.86 8.13
C LEU A 30 -0.98 7.97 6.98
N VAL A 31 -0.80 9.19 6.49
CA VAL A 31 0.02 9.50 5.33
C VAL A 31 1.16 10.41 5.76
N SER A 32 2.39 9.97 5.54
CA SER A 32 3.58 10.78 5.78
C SER A 32 3.60 12.00 4.85
N PRO A 33 4.07 13.19 5.28
CA PRO A 33 4.18 14.39 4.45
C PRO A 33 4.97 14.20 3.15
N GLY A 34 5.90 13.25 3.12
CA GLY A 34 6.67 12.91 1.92
C GLY A 34 6.02 11.86 1.02
N ALA A 35 4.87 11.31 1.41
CA ALA A 35 4.09 10.37 0.60
C ALA A 35 3.14 11.13 -0.35
N GLN A 36 2.85 10.52 -1.49
CA GLN A 36 1.92 11.07 -2.49
C GLN A 36 0.77 10.09 -2.68
N VAL A 37 -0.38 10.42 -2.11
CA VAL A 37 -1.61 9.62 -2.21
C VAL A 37 -2.64 10.40 -3.01
N HIS A 38 -3.15 9.79 -4.08
CA HIS A 38 -4.16 10.42 -4.91
C HIS A 38 -5.47 10.64 -4.14
N GLU A 39 -6.18 11.74 -4.42
CA GLU A 39 -7.40 12.09 -3.68
C GLU A 39 -8.53 11.06 -3.84
N GLU A 40 -8.56 10.33 -4.95
CA GLU A 40 -9.51 9.24 -5.22
C GLU A 40 -9.10 7.91 -4.59
N ALA A 41 -7.87 7.79 -4.10
CA ALA A 41 -7.46 6.60 -3.37
C ALA A 41 -8.21 6.53 -2.04
N SER A 42 -8.34 5.33 -1.48
CA SER A 42 -8.90 5.11 -0.16
C SER A 42 -7.86 4.42 0.72
N VAL A 43 -7.51 5.04 1.84
CA VAL A 43 -6.53 4.51 2.80
C VAL A 43 -7.25 4.29 4.12
N ALA A 44 -7.40 3.03 4.53
CA ALA A 44 -8.12 2.69 5.75
C ALA A 44 -7.47 3.32 7.00
N ALA A 45 -8.29 3.61 8.03
CA ALA A 45 -7.90 4.41 9.20
C ALA A 45 -6.67 3.93 9.97
N THR A 46 -6.36 2.64 9.90
CA THR A 46 -5.23 1.97 10.57
C THR A 46 -4.10 1.61 9.62
N ALA A 47 -4.18 2.01 8.35
CA ALA A 47 -3.12 1.82 7.37
C ALA A 47 -2.13 2.98 7.42
N TYR A 48 -0.88 2.66 7.12
CA TYR A 48 0.26 3.59 7.12
C TYR A 48 0.83 3.70 5.71
N VAL A 49 1.13 4.92 5.30
CA VAL A 49 1.80 5.23 4.05
C VAL A 49 3.04 6.09 4.34
N GLU A 50 4.20 5.51 4.08
CA GLU A 50 5.50 6.09 4.40
C GLU A 50 6.02 7.07 3.36
N SER A 51 6.99 7.88 3.77
CA SER A 51 7.61 8.90 2.92
C SER A 51 8.18 8.31 1.62
N GLY A 52 7.97 8.99 0.50
CA GLY A 52 8.37 8.53 -0.83
C GLY A 52 7.43 7.52 -1.47
N ALA A 53 6.46 6.97 -0.74
CA ALA A 53 5.44 6.10 -1.32
C ALA A 53 4.49 6.88 -2.24
N ARG A 54 4.01 6.23 -3.29
CA ARG A 54 3.07 6.78 -4.27
C ARG A 54 1.87 5.85 -4.41
N VAL A 55 0.67 6.38 -4.25
CA VAL A 55 -0.58 5.63 -4.37
C VAL A 55 -1.45 6.28 -5.44
N GLY A 56 -1.73 5.53 -6.50
CA GLY A 56 -2.49 6.00 -7.67
C GLY A 56 -3.99 6.17 -7.43
N PRO A 57 -4.71 6.78 -8.39
CA PRO A 57 -6.16 6.98 -8.32
C PRO A 57 -6.93 5.66 -8.18
N GLY A 58 -8.03 5.68 -7.44
CA GLY A 58 -8.90 4.52 -7.23
C GLY A 58 -8.29 3.38 -6.40
N ALA A 59 -7.01 3.46 -6.03
CA ALA A 59 -6.35 2.42 -5.24
C ALA A 59 -6.94 2.34 -3.82
N ARG A 60 -7.05 1.12 -3.29
CA ARG A 60 -7.67 0.84 -1.99
C ARG A 60 -6.66 0.13 -1.09
N ILE A 61 -6.27 0.79 -0.01
CA ILE A 61 -5.38 0.25 1.00
C ILE A 61 -6.19 -0.24 2.20
N GLY A 62 -6.17 -1.55 2.44
CA GLY A 62 -6.90 -2.20 3.53
C GLY A 62 -6.38 -1.85 4.93
N THR A 63 -7.18 -2.22 5.94
CA THR A 63 -6.87 -1.96 7.36
C THR A 63 -5.58 -2.63 7.79
N ALA A 64 -4.83 -1.98 8.70
CA ALA A 64 -3.57 -2.48 9.25
C ALA A 64 -2.51 -2.82 8.20
N SER A 65 -2.63 -2.29 6.99
CA SER A 65 -1.64 -2.45 5.93
C SER A 65 -0.57 -1.36 6.01
N TRP A 66 0.66 -1.74 5.70
CA TRP A 66 1.83 -0.86 5.72
C TRP A 66 2.38 -0.73 4.30
N VAL A 67 2.34 0.50 3.78
CA VAL A 67 2.98 0.89 2.53
C VAL A 67 4.29 1.60 2.88
N ASP A 68 5.41 0.89 2.76
CA ASP A 68 6.72 1.39 3.19
C ASP A 68 7.32 2.40 2.19
N ARG A 69 8.50 2.93 2.51
CA ARG A 69 9.19 3.98 1.78
C ARG A 69 9.44 3.58 0.33
N ASN A 70 9.25 4.54 -0.58
CA ASN A 70 9.46 4.37 -2.01
C ASN A 70 8.60 3.28 -2.68
N VAL A 71 7.56 2.78 -2.01
CA VAL A 71 6.60 1.85 -2.63
C VAL A 71 5.74 2.57 -3.67
N GLN A 72 5.51 1.94 -4.80
CA GLN A 72 4.66 2.46 -5.87
C GLN A 72 3.43 1.59 -6.01
N VAL A 73 2.26 2.14 -5.76
CA VAL A 73 0.96 1.48 -5.94
C VAL A 73 0.26 2.13 -7.12
N GLY A 74 0.03 1.35 -8.17
CA GLY A 74 -0.65 1.78 -9.39
C GLY A 74 -2.13 2.11 -9.16
N PRO A 75 -2.80 2.65 -10.20
CA PRO A 75 -4.23 2.94 -10.16
C PRO A 75 -5.07 1.67 -10.01
N ASP A 76 -6.22 1.79 -9.34
CA ASP A 76 -7.21 0.72 -9.13
C ASP A 76 -6.67 -0.55 -8.45
N VAL A 77 -5.51 -0.46 -7.78
CA VAL A 77 -4.97 -1.57 -7.01
C VAL A 77 -5.83 -1.81 -5.77
N VAL A 78 -6.08 -3.08 -5.45
CA VAL A 78 -6.74 -3.46 -4.21
C VAL A 78 -5.73 -4.17 -3.31
N VAL A 79 -5.41 -3.56 -2.19
CA VAL A 79 -4.59 -4.15 -1.12
C VAL A 79 -5.52 -4.60 0.00
N GLY A 80 -5.46 -5.88 0.34
CA GLY A 80 -6.18 -6.46 1.46
C GLY A 80 -5.76 -5.91 2.82
N SER A 81 -6.32 -6.48 3.88
CA SER A 81 -5.98 -6.11 5.27
C SER A 81 -4.68 -6.76 5.73
N THR A 82 -3.95 -6.09 6.61
CA THR A 82 -2.72 -6.60 7.24
C THR A 82 -1.64 -6.98 6.22
N VAL A 83 -1.55 -6.22 5.13
CA VAL A 83 -0.54 -6.41 4.09
C VAL A 83 0.68 -5.54 4.38
N HIS A 84 1.88 -6.09 4.22
CA HIS A 84 3.10 -5.32 4.30
C HIS A 84 3.76 -5.25 2.91
N LEU A 85 3.80 -4.05 2.34
CA LEU A 85 4.57 -3.74 1.13
C LEU A 85 5.91 -3.15 1.57
N ARG A 86 6.96 -3.96 1.54
CA ARG A 86 8.31 -3.53 1.95
C ARG A 86 8.93 -2.54 0.96
N PRO A 87 10.01 -1.83 1.35
CA PRO A 87 10.58 -0.74 0.56
C PRO A 87 10.91 -1.15 -0.88
N GLY A 88 10.72 -0.22 -1.81
CA GLY A 88 11.01 -0.45 -3.23
C GLY A 88 9.99 -1.31 -3.99
N THR A 89 8.99 -1.89 -3.31
CA THR A 89 7.93 -2.68 -3.95
C THR A 89 7.15 -1.84 -4.97
N ARG A 90 6.85 -2.42 -6.13
CA ARG A 90 6.07 -1.79 -7.20
C ARG A 90 4.88 -2.67 -7.56
N VAL A 91 3.68 -2.13 -7.41
CA VAL A 91 2.42 -2.80 -7.70
C VAL A 91 1.78 -2.16 -8.92
N GLY A 92 1.65 -2.93 -9.99
CA GLY A 92 1.06 -2.48 -11.25
C GLY A 92 -0.44 -2.20 -11.14
N ALA A 93 -0.96 -1.42 -12.09
CA ALA A 93 -2.38 -1.05 -12.14
C ALA A 93 -3.32 -2.27 -12.07
N ARG A 94 -4.45 -2.12 -11.37
CA ARG A 94 -5.50 -3.15 -11.22
C ARG A 94 -5.04 -4.47 -10.58
N ALA A 95 -3.84 -4.53 -10.00
CA ALA A 95 -3.39 -5.70 -9.27
C ALA A 95 -4.19 -5.88 -7.97
N ARG A 96 -4.24 -7.12 -7.47
CA ARG A 96 -4.97 -7.47 -6.25
C ARG A 96 -4.06 -8.20 -5.30
N ILE A 97 -3.85 -7.63 -4.12
CA ILE A 97 -3.04 -8.22 -3.06
C ILE A 97 -3.97 -8.77 -1.98
N GLY A 98 -3.92 -10.08 -1.77
CA GLY A 98 -4.70 -10.76 -0.73
C GLY A 98 -4.36 -10.28 0.67
N SER A 99 -5.32 -10.37 1.57
CA SER A 99 -5.12 -10.02 2.99
C SER A 99 -4.00 -10.88 3.62
N ARG A 100 -3.28 -10.30 4.58
CA ARG A 100 -2.15 -10.94 5.30
C ARG A 100 -0.97 -11.34 4.42
N ALA A 101 -0.98 -10.97 3.13
CA ALA A 101 0.16 -11.17 2.27
C ALA A 101 1.36 -10.32 2.74
N ARG A 102 2.56 -10.89 2.63
CA ARG A 102 3.82 -10.25 3.00
C ARG A 102 4.67 -10.14 1.76
N LEU A 103 4.83 -8.92 1.25
CA LEU A 103 5.70 -8.66 0.10
C LEU A 103 7.09 -8.26 0.61
N GLY A 104 8.10 -8.89 0.00
CA GLY A 104 9.50 -8.58 0.19
C GLY A 104 9.90 -7.20 -0.30
N ALA A 105 11.13 -6.79 0.00
CA ALA A 105 11.70 -5.58 -0.58
C ALA A 105 11.88 -5.74 -2.09
N ASP A 106 11.77 -4.65 -2.86
CA ASP A 106 12.01 -4.64 -4.32
C ASP A 106 11.15 -5.64 -5.12
N VAL A 107 9.99 -6.03 -4.61
CA VAL A 107 9.05 -6.91 -5.31
C VAL A 107 8.35 -6.15 -6.43
N VAL A 108 8.18 -6.79 -7.59
CA VAL A 108 7.41 -6.24 -8.71
C VAL A 108 6.15 -7.08 -8.92
N VAL A 109 4.98 -6.50 -8.67
CA VAL A 109 3.68 -7.10 -9.00
C VAL A 109 3.21 -6.51 -10.32
N GLU A 110 3.03 -7.34 -11.33
CA GLU A 110 2.58 -6.90 -12.65
C GLU A 110 1.15 -6.33 -12.62
N ALA A 111 0.82 -5.50 -13.62
CA ALA A 111 -0.53 -4.99 -13.76
C ALA A 111 -1.54 -6.13 -13.94
N GLY A 112 -2.61 -6.11 -13.14
CA GLY A 112 -3.64 -7.14 -13.13
C GLY A 112 -3.22 -8.48 -12.50
N ALA A 113 -2.02 -8.57 -11.92
CA ALA A 113 -1.60 -9.77 -11.18
C ALA A 113 -2.40 -9.94 -9.88
N HIS A 114 -2.46 -11.18 -9.41
CA HIS A 114 -3.09 -11.53 -8.14
C HIS A 114 -2.06 -12.18 -7.21
N VAL A 115 -1.91 -11.59 -6.03
CA VAL A 115 -1.19 -12.20 -4.91
C VAL A 115 -2.23 -12.81 -4.00
N GLU A 116 -2.10 -14.11 -3.73
CA GLU A 116 -3.03 -14.85 -2.89
C GLU A 116 -3.04 -14.34 -1.43
N GLN A 117 -4.11 -14.66 -0.72
CA GLN A 117 -4.18 -14.46 0.73
C GLN A 117 -3.08 -15.24 1.44
N ASP A 118 -2.49 -14.69 2.50
CA ASP A 118 -1.40 -15.30 3.27
C ASP A 118 -0.11 -15.59 2.47
N ALA A 119 -0.02 -15.13 1.22
CA ALA A 119 1.16 -15.34 0.40
C ALA A 119 2.39 -14.62 0.99
N ILE A 120 3.54 -15.29 0.92
CA ILE A 120 4.84 -14.72 1.24
C ILE A 120 5.61 -14.59 -0.06
N VAL A 121 5.85 -13.35 -0.48
CA VAL A 121 6.62 -13.05 -1.69
C VAL A 121 8.03 -12.65 -1.27
N PRO A 122 9.08 -13.41 -1.64
CA PRO A 122 10.46 -13.08 -1.29
C PRO A 122 10.94 -11.77 -1.92
N ASP A 123 11.99 -11.19 -1.35
CA ASP A 123 12.63 -9.96 -1.84
C ASP A 123 13.09 -10.12 -3.30
N GLY A 124 12.93 -9.06 -4.10
CA GLY A 124 13.29 -9.03 -5.52
C GLY A 124 12.43 -9.90 -6.44
N SER A 125 11.37 -10.53 -5.93
CA SER A 125 10.52 -11.41 -6.73
C SER A 125 9.62 -10.63 -7.70
N VAL A 126 9.32 -11.24 -8.84
CA VAL A 126 8.32 -10.73 -9.78
C VAL A 126 7.07 -11.59 -9.72
N VAL A 127 5.94 -11.00 -9.32
CA VAL A 127 4.63 -11.63 -9.36
C VAL A 127 3.94 -11.23 -10.65
N GLY A 128 4.00 -12.12 -11.63
CA GLY A 128 3.29 -11.92 -12.89
C GLY A 128 1.80 -12.21 -12.77
N ARG A 129 1.06 -11.96 -13.87
CA ARG A 129 -0.27 -12.59 -13.99
C ARG A 129 -0.05 -14.10 -13.94
N HIS A 130 -0.57 -14.79 -12.92
CA HIS A 130 -0.62 -16.24 -13.03
C HIS A 130 -1.47 -16.58 -14.24
N ALA A 131 -0.84 -17.21 -15.23
CA ALA A 131 -1.52 -17.90 -16.31
C ALA A 131 -2.54 -18.81 -15.64
N ALA A 132 -3.82 -18.64 -15.99
CA ALA A 132 -4.87 -19.57 -15.62
C ALA A 132 -4.30 -20.99 -15.71
N ARG A 133 -4.18 -21.64 -14.56
CA ARG A 133 -3.84 -23.06 -14.50
C ARG A 133 -4.94 -23.77 -15.28
N ARG A 134 -4.69 -24.05 -16.56
CA ARG A 134 -5.38 -25.11 -17.27
C ARG A 134 -4.87 -26.40 -16.65
N GLU A 135 -5.48 -26.84 -15.56
CA GLU A 135 -5.62 -28.28 -15.37
C GLU A 135 -6.76 -28.72 -16.28
N ALA A 136 -6.37 -29.27 -17.43
CA ALA A 136 -7.18 -30.27 -18.08
C ALA A 136 -6.91 -31.59 -17.36
N ALA A 137 -7.94 -32.15 -16.74
CA ALA A 137 -8.10 -33.58 -16.48
C ALA A 137 -9.60 -33.84 -16.31
#